data_AF-X1HLK9-F1
#
_entry.id   AF-X1HLK9-F1
#
_cell.length_a   1.000
_cell.length_b   1.000
_cell.length_c   1.000
_cell.angle_alpha   90.00
_cell.angle_beta   90.00
_cell.angle_gamma   90.00
#
_symmetry.space_group_name_H-M   'P 1'
#
loop_
_entity.id
_entity.type
_entity.pdbx_description
1 polymer ?
#
loop_
_entity_poly.entity_id
_entity_poly.type
_entity_poly.pdbx_seq_one_letter_code
_entity_poly.pdbx_strand_id
1 'polypeptide(L)' 'MHDQIYEKLKEVARKVTVTYYSDIAPMAGLDMNLPNDRYEIGAILDDINRHERELGRPMLSTVDLVTLGQASLISSISLL' A
#
# COMPACT_ATOMS: atom_id res chain seq x y z
N MET A 1 2.68 7.47 -11.16
CA MET A 1 1.71 6.90 -10.20
C MET A 1 1.02 5.71 -10.86
N HIS A 2 0.76 4.63 -10.11
CA HIS A 2 0.17 3.39 -10.65
C HIS A 2 -1.36 3.36 -10.45
N ASP A 3 -2.12 3.79 -11.46
CA ASP A 3 -3.56 4.10 -11.34
C ASP A 3 -4.42 2.91 -10.88
N GLN A 4 -4.11 1.69 -11.34
CA GLN A 4 -4.90 0.51 -10.95
C GLN A 4 -4.78 0.18 -9.47
N ILE A 5 -3.58 0.31 -8.91
CA ILE A 5 -3.32 0.08 -7.48
C ILE A 5 -3.93 1.21 -6.68
N TYR A 6 -3.84 2.44 -7.17
CA TYR A 6 -4.46 3.61 -6.56
C TYR A 6 -5.99 3.46 -6.42
N GLU A 7 -6.68 3.09 -7.50
CA GLU A 7 -8.13 2.86 -7.46
C GLU A 7 -8.50 1.67 -6.56
N LYS A 8 -7.67 0.62 -6.55
CA LYS A 8 -7.88 -0.51 -5.63
C LYS A 8 -7.78 -0.07 -4.16
N LEU A 9 -6.78 0.73 -3.81
CA LEU A 9 -6.61 1.23 -2.44
C LEU A 9 -7.78 2.15 -2.03
N LYS A 10 -8.29 2.97 -2.94
CA LYS A 10 -9.52 3.75 -2.69
C LYS A 10 -10.73 2.87 -2.43
N GLU A 11 -10.89 1.77 -3.18
CA GLU A 11 -11.96 0.80 -2.95
C GLU A 11 -11.85 0.16 -1.55
N VAL A 12 -10.64 -0.27 -1.17
CA VAL A 12 -10.35 -0.90 0.12
C VAL A 12 -10.62 0.08 1.28
N ALA A 13 -10.13 1.32 1.16
CA ALA A 13 -10.35 2.37 2.15
C ALA A 13 -11.85 2.69 2.33
N ARG A 14 -12.62 2.77 1.23
CA ARG A 14 -14.08 3.00 1.27
C ARG A 14 -14.84 1.88 1.98
N LYS A 15 -14.36 0.64 1.86
CA LYS A 15 -14.97 -0.53 2.51
C LYS A 15 -14.46 -0.73 3.94
N VAL A 16 -13.51 0.08 4.41
CA VAL A 16 -12.88 -0.02 5.73
C VAL A 16 -12.32 -1.42 5.97
N THR A 17 -11.63 -1.98 4.95
CA THR A 17 -11.00 -3.31 5.04
C THR A 17 -9.49 -3.20 4.91
N VAL A 18 -8.82 -4.32 5.16
CA VAL A 18 -7.39 -4.52 4.91
C VAL A 18 -7.17 -5.22 3.57
N THR A 19 -6.00 -5.02 2.97
CA THR A 19 -5.49 -5.78 1.81
C THR A 19 -4.01 -6.09 2.02
N TYR A 20 -3.46 -7.02 1.24
CA TYR A 20 -2.08 -7.51 1.35
C TYR A 20 -1.26 -7.10 0.14
N TYR A 21 0.07 -7.02 0.28
CA TYR A 21 0.95 -6.79 -0.88
C TYR A 21 0.74 -7.85 -1.97
N SER A 22 0.48 -9.11 -1.59
CA SER A 22 0.16 -10.19 -2.51
C SER A 22 -1.11 -9.98 -3.34
N ASP A 23 -2.05 -9.14 -2.87
CA ASP A 23 -3.29 -8.87 -3.58
C ASP A 23 -3.10 -7.78 -4.65
N ILE A 24 -2.23 -6.80 -4.38
CA ILE A 24 -2.06 -5.60 -5.21
C ILE A 24 -0.82 -5.68 -6.12
N ALA A 25 0.23 -6.38 -5.72
CA ALA A 25 1.46 -6.53 -6.49
C ALA A 25 1.23 -7.12 -7.89
N PRO A 26 0.37 -8.15 -8.08
CA PRO A 26 0.08 -8.68 -9.41
C PRO A 26 -0.52 -7.65 -10.37
N MET A 27 -1.17 -6.58 -9.87
CA MET A 27 -1.70 -5.50 -10.70
C MET A 27 -0.60 -4.67 -11.37
N ALA A 28 0.62 -4.69 -10.80
CA ALA A 28 1.82 -4.09 -11.38
C ALA A 28 2.74 -5.14 -12.05
N GLY A 29 2.29 -6.39 -12.18
CA GLY A 29 3.11 -7.49 -12.69
C GLY A 29 4.24 -7.93 -11.75
N LEU A 30 4.12 -7.63 -10.46
CA LEU A 30 5.12 -7.92 -9.42
C LEU A 30 4.83 -9.23 -8.69
N ASP A 31 5.89 -9.99 -8.40
CA ASP A 31 5.86 -11.21 -7.59
C ASP A 31 6.50 -10.97 -6.21
N MET A 32 5.70 -11.07 -5.15
CA MET A 32 6.17 -10.83 -3.77
C MET A 32 7.17 -11.87 -3.25
N ASN A 33 7.36 -12.99 -3.96
CA ASN A 33 8.43 -13.93 -3.67
C ASN A 33 9.81 -13.39 -4.11
N LEU A 34 9.85 -12.47 -5.07
CA LEU A 34 11.09 -11.88 -5.58
C LEU A 34 11.51 -10.69 -4.71
N PRO A 35 12.78 -10.64 -4.22
CA PRO A 35 13.25 -9.54 -3.40
C PRO A 35 13.16 -8.17 -4.06
N ASN A 36 13.45 -8.06 -5.35
CA ASN A 36 13.44 -6.78 -6.07
C ASN A 36 12.02 -6.21 -6.18
N ASP A 37 11.05 -7.05 -6.54
CA ASP A 37 9.64 -6.69 -6.66
C ASP A 37 9.04 -6.18 -5.34
N ARG A 38 9.55 -6.66 -4.19
CA ARG A 38 9.17 -6.12 -2.87
C ARG A 38 9.63 -4.67 -2.67
N TYR A 39 10.77 -4.27 -3.24
CA TYR A 39 11.18 -2.87 -3.23
C TYR A 39 10.33 -2.04 -4.20
N GLU A 40 10.01 -2.59 -5.36
CA GLU A 40 9.21 -1.90 -6.38
C GLU A 40 7.78 -1.60 -5.89
N ILE A 41 7.12 -2.54 -5.22
CA ILE A 41 5.79 -2.28 -4.63
C ILE A 41 5.87 -1.17 -3.56
N GLY A 42 6.96 -1.11 -2.78
CA GLY A 42 7.20 -0.04 -1.82
C GLY A 42 7.32 1.33 -2.48
N ALA A 43 8.03 1.42 -3.60
CA ALA A 43 8.18 2.65 -4.37
C ALA A 43 6.84 3.12 -4.97
N ILE A 44 6.03 2.19 -5.51
CA ILE A 44 4.69 2.50 -6.02
C ILE A 44 3.80 3.09 -4.92
N LEU A 45 3.85 2.51 -3.72
CA LEU A 45 3.05 2.98 -2.59
C LEU A 45 3.53 4.33 -2.05
N ASP A 46 4.85 4.58 -2.03
CA ASP A 46 5.39 5.89 -1.67
C ASP A 46 4.91 6.99 -2.63
N ASP A 47 4.89 6.70 -3.94
CA ASP A 47 4.34 7.62 -4.94
C ASP A 47 2.86 7.93 -4.74
N ILE A 48 2.06 6.91 -4.39
CA ILE A 48 0.63 7.10 -4.07
C ILE A 48 0.45 7.96 -2.81
N ASN A 49 1.24 7.71 -1.77
CA ASN A 49 1.18 8.50 -0.54
C ASN A 49 1.60 9.95 -0.77
N ARG A 50 2.62 10.16 -1.59
CA ARG A 50 3.06 11.50 -2.01
C ARG A 50 1.91 12.25 -2.70
N HIS A 51 1.21 11.58 -3.61
CA HIS A 51 0.06 12.15 -4.30
C HIS A 51 -1.08 12.52 -3.34
N GLU A 52 -1.45 11.64 -2.40
CA GLU A 52 -2.49 11.97 -1.41
C GLU A 52 -2.08 13.13 -0.50
N ARG A 53 -0.80 13.17 -0.08
CA ARG A 53 -0.26 14.28 0.71
C ARG A 53 -0.30 15.61 -0.04
N GLU A 54 0.05 15.63 -1.33
CA GLU A 54 -0.02 16.81 -2.19
C GLU A 54 -1.47 17.33 -2.34
N LEU A 55 -2.45 16.42 -2.29
CA LEU A 55 -3.88 16.75 -2.28
C LEU A 55 -4.43 17.10 -0.88
N GLY A 56 -3.60 17.09 0.16
CA GLY A 56 -4.01 17.38 1.55
C GLY A 56 -4.89 16.28 2.16
N ARG A 57 -4.81 15.05 1.65
CA ARG A 57 -5.61 13.91 2.10
C ARG A 57 -4.79 12.95 2.97
N PRO A 58 -5.45 12.13 3.81
CA PRO A 58 -4.78 11.04 4.53
C PRO A 58 -4.17 10.02 3.56
N MET A 59 -3.05 9.42 3.95
CA MET A 59 -2.38 8.39 3.17
C MET A 59 -3.26 7.14 3.01
N LEU A 60 -3.37 6.64 1.78
CA LEU A 60 -4.09 5.40 1.50
C LEU A 60 -3.30 4.15 1.88
N SER A 61 -1.97 4.21 1.95
CA SER A 61 -1.17 3.06 2.38
C SER A 61 -1.21 2.79 3.89
N THR A 62 -1.87 3.65 4.68
CA THR A 62 -2.12 3.42 6.11
C THR A 62 -3.22 2.38 6.33
N VAL A 63 -3.90 1.93 5.26
CA VAL A 63 -4.66 0.68 5.29
C VAL A 63 -3.67 -0.43 5.66
N ASP A 64 -3.81 -1.03 6.84
CA ASP A 64 -2.88 -1.97 7.47
C ASP A 64 -2.46 -3.11 6.52
N LEU A 65 -1.45 -2.88 5.69
CA LEU A 65 -0.91 -3.87 4.77
C LEU A 65 -0.11 -4.88 5.58
N VAL A 66 -0.77 -5.95 6.00
CA VAL A 66 -0.11 -7.06 6.69
C VAL A 66 0.69 -7.83 5.66
N THR A 67 1.99 -7.99 5.89
CA THR A 67 2.81 -8.90 5.07
C THR A 67 2.68 -10.30 5.68
N LEU A 68 2.10 -11.26 4.96
CA LEU A 68 2.19 -12.68 5.33
C LEU A 68 3.66 -13.09 5.16
N GLY A 69 4.45 -13.01 6.24
CA GLY A 69 5.80 -13.59 6.22
C GLY A 69 6.84 -12.99 7.14
N GLN A 70 6.68 -11.80 7.72
CA GLN A 70 7.51 -11.32 8.83
C GLN A 70 6.73 -10.37 9.73
N ALA A 71 6.65 -10.73 11.02
CA ALA A 71 6.32 -9.79 12.06
C ALA A 71 7.44 -8.72 12.11
N SER A 72 7.19 -7.56 11.52
CA SER A 72 7.92 -6.35 11.85
C SER A 72 6.92 -5.29 12.27
N LEU A 73 7.16 -4.79 13.47
CA LEU A 73 6.36 -3.82 14.20
C LEU A 73 6.05 -2.58 13.33
N ILE A 74 4.78 -2.37 12.98
CA ILE A 74 4.30 -1.00 12.74
C ILE A 74 3.72 -0.54 14.08
N SER A 75 4.61 -0.06 14.94
CA SER A 75 4.24 0.77 16.08
C SER A 75 3.85 2.14 15.54
N SER A 76 2.58 2.49 15.74
CA SER A 76 2.05 3.86 15.86
C SER A 76 2.16 4.72 14.58
N ILE A 77 1.15 5.45 14.14
CA ILE A 77 0.43 6.49 14.88
C ILE A 77 -0.95 6.67 14.23
N SER A 78 -2.00 6.27 14.96
CA SER A 78 -3.16 7.13 15.13
C SER A 78 -2.85 8.01 16.33
N LEU A 79 -2.78 9.33 16.15
CA LEU A 79 -3.13 10.35 17.14
C LEU A 79 -2.76 11.75 16.60
N LEU A 80 -3.83 12.53 16.39
CA LEU A 80 -3.90 13.99 16.15
C LEU A 80 -3.53 14.51 14.76
#